data_AF-A0A1Q6F3Y0-F1
#
_entry.id   AF-A0A1Q6F3Y0-F1
#
_cell.length_a   1.000
_cell.length_b   1.000
_cell.length_c   1.000
_cell.angle_alpha   90.00
_cell.angle_beta   90.00
_cell.angle_gamma   90.00
#
_symmetry.space_group_name_H-M   'P 1'
#
loop_
_entity.id
_entity.type
_entity.pdbx_description
1 polymer ?
#
loop_
_entity_poly.entity_id
_entity_poly.type
_entity_poly.pdbx_seq_one_letter_code
_entity_poly.pdbx_strand_id
1 'polypeptide(L)'
;MRTKILFLMMLVAAGLMTGCGKDSEETPTKPEDPGDPIPPVTTTYEIGDYYENGFVKGIVIYIDSEGKSGTVVSLDETEAVWSYKYEEPMASFPQTGRYNTDCVYNMEGWWENYPGFLWCSEKDVMGVKNWYVPDQRELGLLYEAYSGVRGGGSLSDDEIRKNKQLFNDTLKEKGGVPLSDAVYWTSAECSARMAYAFDMASGAMIEMPQELDKGMKYKFRAMADFKF
;
A
#
# COMPACT_ATOMS: atom_id res chain seq x y z
N MET A 1 27.40 15.03 14.55
CA MET A 1 27.73 15.92 13.41
C MET A 1 26.45 16.22 12.66
N ARG A 2 26.03 17.49 12.55
CA ARG A 2 24.81 17.90 11.84
C ARG A 2 25.23 18.56 10.52
N THR A 3 24.92 17.92 9.40
CA THR A 3 25.25 18.40 8.06
C THR A 3 24.11 19.28 7.55
N LYS A 4 24.40 20.55 7.26
CA LYS A 4 23.48 21.50 6.63
C LYS A 4 23.52 21.28 5.12
N ILE A 5 22.37 21.04 4.49
CA ILE A 5 22.22 20.99 3.04
C ILE A 5 21.79 22.38 2.56
N LEU A 6 22.60 23.01 1.70
CA LEU A 6 22.28 24.28 1.04
C LEU A 6 21.39 24.00 -0.18
N PHE A 7 20.31 24.77 -0.31
CA PHE A 7 19.50 24.88 -1.53
C PHE A 7 20.15 25.89 -2.49
N LEU A 8 20.35 25.49 -3.75
CA LEU A 8 20.81 26.37 -4.83
C LEU A 8 19.62 26.72 -5.73
N MET A 9 19.23 28.00 -5.73
CA MET A 9 18.30 28.58 -6.72
C MET A 9 19.06 28.89 -8.01
N MET A 10 18.62 28.35 -9.15
CA MET A 10 19.05 28.83 -10.48
C MET A 10 18.13 29.96 -10.94
N LEU A 11 18.72 31.12 -11.21
CA LEU A 11 18.12 32.25 -11.91
C LEU A 11 18.30 32.08 -13.41
N VAL A 12 17.21 32.19 -14.17
CA VAL A 12 17.21 32.21 -15.63
C VAL A 12 17.50 33.64 -16.10
N ALA A 13 18.56 33.83 -16.89
CA ALA A 13 18.86 35.09 -17.54
C ALA A 13 18.40 35.04 -19.02
N ALA A 14 17.53 35.98 -19.40
CA ALA A 14 17.11 36.20 -20.77
C ALA A 14 18.20 36.95 -21.55
N GLY A 15 18.50 36.47 -22.76
CA GLY A 15 19.39 37.15 -23.71
C GLY A 15 18.70 37.29 -25.07
N LEU A 16 18.36 38.53 -25.44
CA LEU A 16 17.99 38.94 -26.79
C LEU A 16 19.28 39.20 -27.58
N MET A 17 19.45 38.58 -28.75
CA MET A 17 20.34 39.09 -29.80
C MET A 17 19.71 38.88 -31.18
N THR A 18 19.57 39.99 -31.89
CA THR A 18 19.16 40.17 -33.28
C THR A 18 20.27 39.73 -34.25
N GLY A 19 19.89 39.08 -35.35
CA GLY A 19 20.78 38.83 -36.50
C GLY A 19 19.99 38.42 -37.74
N CYS A 20 20.00 39.27 -38.77
CA CYS A 20 19.32 39.06 -40.06
C CYS A 20 20.10 38.11 -40.99
N GLY A 21 19.38 37.27 -41.76
CA GLY A 21 19.91 36.66 -42.97
C GLY A 21 19.09 35.52 -43.60
N LYS A 22 18.29 35.86 -44.62
CA LYS A 22 17.87 35.07 -45.80
C LYS A 22 16.80 33.97 -45.67
N ASP A 23 15.59 34.39 -45.99
CA ASP A 23 14.58 33.81 -46.91
C ASP A 23 14.53 32.28 -47.08
N SER A 24 13.58 31.67 -46.38
CA SER A 24 12.75 30.58 -46.89
C SER A 24 11.30 30.87 -46.50
N GLU A 25 10.39 30.97 -47.47
CA GLU A 25 8.95 31.12 -47.26
C GLU A 25 8.41 29.90 -46.49
N GLU A 26 8.30 30.03 -45.17
CA GLU A 26 7.32 29.28 -44.38
C GLU A 26 6.20 30.24 -44.02
N THR A 27 5.02 29.98 -44.59
CA THR A 27 3.76 30.63 -44.23
C THR A 27 3.63 30.64 -42.70
N PRO A 28 3.39 31.78 -42.03
CA PRO A 28 3.30 31.80 -40.58
C PRO A 28 2.09 31.01 -40.13
N THR A 29 2.30 29.86 -39.49
CA THR A 29 1.25 29.20 -38.72
C THR A 29 0.91 30.11 -37.54
N LYS A 30 -0.35 30.54 -37.49
CA LYS A 30 -0.95 31.28 -36.38
C LYS A 30 -0.58 30.59 -35.06
N PRO A 31 -0.17 31.33 -34.00
CA PRO A 31 0.02 30.74 -32.68
C PRO A 31 -1.26 30.02 -32.26
N GLU A 32 -1.15 28.76 -31.84
CA GLU A 32 -2.25 28.05 -31.21
C GLU A 32 -2.68 28.84 -29.96
N ASP A 33 -3.95 29.20 -29.93
CA ASP A 33 -4.61 29.91 -28.84
C ASP A 33 -4.49 29.07 -27.56
N PRO A 34 -3.99 29.60 -26.42
CA PRO A 34 -4.00 28.89 -25.14
C PRO A 34 -5.43 28.92 -24.58
N GLY A 35 -6.36 28.28 -25.29
CA GLY A 35 -7.80 28.52 -25.17
C GLY A 35 -8.62 27.40 -24.57
N ASP A 36 -8.11 26.17 -24.50
CA ASP A 36 -8.86 25.07 -23.92
C ASP A 36 -8.25 24.65 -22.57
N PRO A 37 -9.00 24.74 -21.46
CA PRO A 37 -8.58 24.12 -20.21
C PRO A 37 -8.34 22.64 -20.49
N ILE A 38 -7.15 22.15 -20.16
CA ILE A 38 -6.92 20.69 -20.08
C ILE A 38 -8.02 20.17 -19.15
N PRO A 39 -8.94 19.31 -19.63
CA PRO A 39 -9.98 18.78 -18.77
C PRO A 39 -9.28 18.15 -17.55
N PRO A 40 -9.75 18.41 -16.32
CA PRO A 40 -9.15 17.79 -15.16
C PRO A 40 -9.16 16.28 -15.40
N VAL A 41 -7.97 15.66 -15.37
CA VAL A 41 -7.86 14.21 -15.42
C VAL A 41 -8.46 13.70 -14.11
N THR A 42 -9.73 13.36 -14.14
CA THR A 42 -10.39 12.64 -13.05
C THR A 42 -10.05 11.17 -13.23
N THR A 43 -8.86 10.76 -12.77
CA THR A 43 -8.53 9.33 -12.72
C THR A 43 -9.48 8.67 -11.73
N THR A 44 -10.34 7.78 -12.20
CA THR A 44 -11.13 6.89 -11.34
C THR A 44 -10.41 5.55 -11.26
N TYR A 45 -10.17 5.05 -10.05
CA TYR A 45 -9.56 3.73 -9.84
C TYR A 45 -10.62 2.64 -9.65
N GLU A 46 -10.33 1.45 -10.17
CA GLU A 46 -11.07 0.21 -9.92
C GLU A 46 -10.24 -0.75 -9.06
N ILE A 47 -10.90 -1.73 -8.43
CA ILE A 47 -10.22 -2.80 -7.70
C ILE A 47 -9.34 -3.59 -8.67
N GLY A 48 -8.09 -3.81 -8.30
CA GLY A 48 -7.08 -4.44 -9.14
C GLY A 48 -6.20 -3.43 -9.90
N ASP A 49 -6.57 -2.14 -9.95
CA ASP A 49 -5.75 -1.15 -10.62
C ASP A 49 -4.44 -0.88 -9.89
N TYR A 50 -3.42 -0.49 -10.65
CA TYR A 50 -2.21 0.08 -10.09
C TYR A 50 -2.43 1.53 -9.70
N TYR A 51 -2.24 1.83 -8.41
CA TYR A 51 -2.24 3.17 -7.86
C TYR A 51 -0.81 3.69 -7.75
N GLU A 52 -0.59 4.91 -8.24
CA GLU A 52 0.67 5.64 -8.08
C GLU A 52 0.37 7.12 -7.85
N ASN A 53 0.60 7.56 -6.62
CA ASN A 53 0.53 8.98 -6.27
C ASN A 53 1.62 9.31 -5.24
N GLY A 54 2.58 10.14 -5.65
CA GLY A 54 3.76 10.43 -4.85
C GLY A 54 4.53 9.16 -4.49
N PHE A 55 4.67 8.89 -3.18
CA PHE A 55 5.41 7.74 -2.66
C PHE A 55 4.54 6.51 -2.38
N VAL A 56 3.21 6.63 -2.49
CA VAL A 56 2.30 5.50 -2.30
C VAL A 56 2.09 4.83 -3.65
N LYS A 57 2.55 3.58 -3.74
CA LYS A 57 2.47 2.74 -4.93
C LYS A 57 1.97 1.36 -4.51
N GLY A 58 0.89 0.88 -5.12
CA GLY A 58 0.26 -0.36 -4.73
C GLY A 58 -0.87 -0.78 -5.65
N ILE A 59 -1.52 -1.89 -5.33
CA ILE A 59 -2.71 -2.35 -6.05
C ILE A 59 -3.94 -1.96 -5.25
N VAL A 60 -4.92 -1.34 -5.90
CA VAL A 60 -6.19 -0.95 -5.28
C VAL A 60 -6.97 -2.20 -4.90
N ILE A 61 -7.36 -2.31 -3.63
CA ILE A 61 -8.14 -3.45 -3.10
C ILE A 61 -9.53 -3.06 -2.62
N TYR A 62 -9.72 -1.76 -2.38
CA TYR A 62 -10.96 -1.21 -1.89
C TYR A 62 -11.15 0.20 -2.43
N ILE A 63 -12.39 0.52 -2.76
CA ILE A 63 -12.87 1.87 -3.09
C ILE A 63 -14.11 2.11 -2.23
N ASP A 64 -14.18 3.28 -1.61
CA ASP A 64 -15.36 3.64 -0.82
C ASP A 64 -16.62 3.76 -1.68
N SER A 65 -17.78 3.72 -1.04
CA SER A 65 -19.07 3.77 -1.76
C SER A 65 -19.31 5.06 -2.54
N GLU A 66 -18.59 6.14 -2.22
CA GLU A 66 -18.69 7.43 -2.91
C GLU A 66 -17.66 7.59 -4.03
N GLY A 67 -16.72 6.63 -4.19
CA GLY A 67 -15.58 6.73 -5.07
C GLY A 67 -14.60 7.85 -4.71
N LYS A 68 -14.51 8.26 -3.43
CA LYS A 68 -13.69 9.40 -2.97
C LYS A 68 -12.43 9.02 -2.22
N SER A 69 -12.34 7.78 -1.78
CA SER A 69 -11.18 7.21 -1.12
C SER A 69 -11.10 5.72 -1.39
N GLY A 70 -9.95 5.14 -1.08
CA GLY A 70 -9.72 3.71 -1.23
C GLY A 70 -8.50 3.26 -0.47
N THR A 71 -8.19 1.98 -0.59
CA THR A 71 -7.04 1.35 0.06
C THR A 71 -6.24 0.60 -0.99
N VAL A 72 -4.93 0.70 -0.90
CA VAL A 72 -3.98 -0.08 -1.72
C VAL A 72 -3.22 -1.08 -0.86
N VAL A 73 -2.87 -2.21 -1.44
CA VAL A 73 -1.94 -3.18 -0.88
C VAL A 73 -0.53 -2.97 -1.44
N SER A 74 0.50 -3.21 -0.60
CA SER A 74 1.89 -3.07 -1.00
C SER A 74 2.27 -4.01 -2.14
N LEU A 75 3.19 -3.55 -2.99
CA LEU A 75 3.76 -4.36 -4.07
C LEU A 75 4.62 -5.50 -3.53
N ASP A 76 5.27 -5.31 -2.40
CA ASP A 76 6.15 -6.28 -1.76
C ASP A 76 5.57 -6.80 -0.44
N GLU A 77 6.23 -7.81 0.11
CA GLU A 77 5.90 -8.46 1.38
C GLU A 77 7.18 -8.86 2.12
N THR A 78 7.04 -9.19 3.40
CA THR A 78 8.11 -9.80 4.20
C THR A 78 7.57 -11.00 4.96
N GLU A 79 8.45 -11.84 5.49
CA GLU A 79 8.11 -12.90 6.45
C GLU A 79 8.85 -12.63 7.74
N ALA A 80 8.10 -12.53 8.84
CA ALA A 80 8.66 -12.21 10.14
C ALA A 80 7.80 -12.77 11.28
N VAL A 81 8.35 -12.71 12.49
CA VAL A 81 7.55 -12.92 13.70
C VAL A 81 6.70 -11.68 13.98
N TRP A 82 5.62 -11.86 14.73
CA TRP A 82 4.77 -10.73 15.13
C TRP A 82 5.45 -9.86 16.19
N SER A 83 6.03 -10.50 17.21
CA SER A 83 6.84 -9.83 18.23
C SER A 83 7.85 -10.79 18.87
N TYR A 84 9.00 -10.27 19.28
CA TYR A 84 9.96 -10.98 20.14
C TYR A 84 9.60 -10.92 21.64
N LYS A 85 8.57 -10.15 22.01
CA LYS A 85 8.13 -9.93 23.40
C LYS A 85 6.73 -10.48 23.66
N TYR A 86 6.45 -10.76 24.94
CA TYR A 86 5.12 -11.09 25.42
C TYR A 86 4.49 -9.88 26.12
N GLU A 87 3.80 -9.06 25.34
CA GLU A 87 3.20 -7.80 25.79
C GLU A 87 1.97 -7.47 24.93
N GLU A 88 1.18 -6.48 25.36
CA GLU A 88 -0.12 -6.13 24.76
C GLU A 88 -0.16 -4.65 24.33
N PRO A 89 0.47 -4.27 23.18
CA PRO A 89 0.44 -2.90 22.67
C PRO A 89 -0.95 -2.26 22.57
N MET A 90 -2.00 -3.04 22.35
CA MET A 90 -3.38 -2.57 22.25
C MET A 90 -4.18 -2.79 23.53
N ALA A 91 -3.53 -3.20 24.63
CA ALA A 91 -4.18 -3.56 25.90
C ALA A 91 -5.35 -4.54 25.71
N SER A 92 -5.21 -5.49 24.78
CA SER A 92 -6.24 -6.45 24.38
C SER A 92 -7.49 -5.84 23.71
N PHE A 93 -7.45 -4.58 23.26
CA PHE A 93 -8.53 -3.90 22.52
C PHE A 93 -8.09 -3.47 21.12
N PRO A 94 -7.78 -4.43 20.20
CA PRO A 94 -7.43 -4.10 18.83
C PRO A 94 -8.62 -3.45 18.08
N GLN A 95 -8.30 -2.56 17.14
CA GLN A 95 -9.24 -1.88 16.26
C GLN A 95 -8.78 -2.03 14.80
N THR A 96 -8.70 -0.94 14.04
CA THR A 96 -8.22 -0.91 12.65
C THR A 96 -6.72 -1.18 12.55
N GLY A 97 -6.26 -1.59 11.36
CA GLY A 97 -4.84 -1.82 11.12
C GLY A 97 -4.00 -0.60 11.42
N ARG A 98 -4.49 0.58 11.02
CA ARG A 98 -3.85 1.85 11.33
C ARG A 98 -3.73 2.11 12.83
N TYR A 99 -4.82 1.96 13.58
CA TYR A 99 -4.81 2.16 15.04
C TYR A 99 -3.85 1.19 15.73
N ASN A 100 -3.91 -0.11 15.40
CA ASN A 100 -3.07 -1.14 15.99
C ASN A 100 -1.58 -0.89 15.69
N THR A 101 -1.28 -0.50 14.45
CA THR A 101 0.08 -0.15 14.03
C THR A 101 0.61 1.05 14.83
N ASP A 102 -0.20 2.09 15.00
CA ASP A 102 0.18 3.26 15.80
C ASP A 102 0.37 2.91 17.29
N CYS A 103 -0.42 1.98 17.85
CA CYS A 103 -0.19 1.46 19.21
C CYS A 103 1.19 0.83 19.35
N VAL A 104 1.60 -0.04 18.41
CA VAL A 104 2.95 -0.64 18.40
C VAL A 104 4.03 0.45 18.28
N TYR A 105 3.86 1.41 17.37
CA TYR A 105 4.84 2.50 17.17
C TYR A 105 5.00 3.45 18.36
N ASN A 106 4.02 3.49 19.27
CA ASN A 106 4.09 4.28 20.49
C ASN A 106 4.81 3.56 21.64
N MET A 107 5.15 2.29 21.51
CA MET A 107 5.89 1.55 22.53
C MET A 107 7.38 1.90 22.52
N GLU A 108 8.01 1.88 23.69
CA GLU A 108 9.47 2.03 23.77
C GLU A 108 10.17 0.79 23.19
N GLY A 109 11.13 1.01 22.29
CA GLY A 109 11.92 -0.07 21.68
C GLY A 109 11.16 -0.94 20.69
N TRP A 110 10.03 -0.47 20.15
CA TRP A 110 9.22 -1.26 19.21
C TRP A 110 10.02 -1.69 17.96
N TRP A 111 10.90 -0.83 17.45
CA TRP A 111 11.70 -1.08 16.25
C TRP A 111 12.61 -2.32 16.38
N GLU A 112 13.02 -2.67 17.59
CA GLU A 112 13.83 -3.88 17.86
C GLU A 112 12.98 -5.14 18.04
N ASN A 113 11.70 -4.99 18.40
CA ASN A 113 10.87 -6.08 18.89
C ASN A 113 9.76 -6.53 17.93
N TYR A 114 9.42 -5.69 16.94
CA TYR A 114 8.30 -5.90 16.03
C TYR A 114 8.77 -5.84 14.56
N PRO A 115 9.47 -6.87 14.07
CA PRO A 115 10.17 -6.81 12.77
C PRO A 115 9.23 -6.60 11.57
N GLY A 116 8.02 -7.19 11.58
CA GLY A 116 7.04 -6.94 10.52
C GLY A 116 6.51 -5.49 10.51
N PHE A 117 6.33 -4.91 11.69
CA PHE A 117 5.92 -3.51 11.84
C PHE A 117 7.06 -2.54 11.49
N LEU A 118 8.32 -2.91 11.77
CA LEU A 118 9.51 -2.18 11.32
C LEU A 118 9.56 -2.15 9.79
N TRP A 119 9.48 -3.31 9.14
CA TRP A 119 9.44 -3.38 7.67
C TRP A 119 8.32 -2.53 7.08
N CYS A 120 7.15 -2.49 7.72
CA CYS A 120 6.05 -1.64 7.29
C CYS A 120 6.43 -0.15 7.40
N SER A 121 7.03 0.28 8.52
CA SER A 121 7.45 1.67 8.73
C SER A 121 8.54 2.15 7.77
N GLU A 122 9.41 1.25 7.31
CA GLU A 122 10.50 1.58 6.39
C GLU A 122 9.99 1.97 4.99
N LYS A 123 8.71 1.72 4.71
CA LYS A 123 8.03 2.17 3.48
C LYS A 123 7.64 3.64 3.53
N ASP A 124 7.59 4.23 4.72
CA ASP A 124 7.25 5.63 4.87
C ASP A 124 8.41 6.52 4.43
N VAL A 125 8.14 7.43 3.51
CA VAL A 125 9.14 8.33 2.93
C VAL A 125 8.97 9.73 3.52
N MET A 126 10.09 10.36 3.92
CA MET A 126 10.11 11.72 4.47
C MET A 126 9.19 11.93 5.68
N GLY A 127 8.96 10.88 6.47
CA GLY A 127 8.13 10.94 7.68
C GLY A 127 6.62 10.97 7.43
N VAL A 128 6.17 10.75 6.19
CA VAL A 128 4.75 10.63 5.87
C VAL A 128 4.31 9.20 6.14
N LYS A 129 3.58 9.00 7.25
CA LYS A 129 3.03 7.70 7.68
C LYS A 129 1.83 7.30 6.82
N ASN A 130 2.08 6.61 5.73
CA ASN A 130 1.03 6.13 4.82
C ASN A 130 0.76 4.64 5.02
N TRP A 131 1.80 3.87 5.32
CA TRP A 131 1.70 2.42 5.38
C TRP A 131 1.37 1.94 6.79
N TYR A 132 0.57 0.89 6.87
CA TYR A 132 0.22 0.22 8.11
C TYR A 132 0.07 -1.30 7.91
N VAL A 133 0.15 -2.05 9.01
CA VAL A 133 -0.14 -3.48 9.01
C VAL A 133 -1.66 -3.67 9.14
N PRO A 134 -2.32 -4.40 8.23
CA PRO A 134 -3.77 -4.50 8.19
C PRO A 134 -4.36 -5.29 9.35
N ASP A 135 -5.58 -4.95 9.77
CA ASP A 135 -6.42 -5.79 10.64
C ASP A 135 -7.06 -6.96 9.85
N GLN A 136 -7.85 -7.77 10.55
CA GLN A 136 -8.55 -8.92 9.96
C GLN A 136 -9.54 -8.54 8.83
N ARG A 137 -10.24 -7.42 8.95
CA ARG A 137 -11.25 -6.99 7.98
C ARG A 137 -10.56 -6.48 6.73
N GLU A 138 -9.45 -5.76 6.91
CA GLU A 138 -8.63 -5.24 5.82
C GLU A 138 -7.97 -6.38 5.03
N LEU A 139 -7.45 -7.43 5.70
CA LEU A 139 -7.03 -8.66 5.00
C LEU A 139 -8.19 -9.40 4.34
N GLY A 140 -9.39 -9.33 4.92
CA GLY A 140 -10.62 -9.78 4.26
C GLY A 140 -10.84 -9.08 2.92
N LEU A 141 -10.77 -7.74 2.88
CA LEU A 141 -10.88 -6.96 1.64
C LEU A 141 -9.81 -7.35 0.61
N LEU A 142 -8.57 -7.59 1.06
CA LEU A 142 -7.51 -8.10 0.19
C LEU A 142 -7.87 -9.47 -0.39
N TYR A 143 -8.40 -10.38 0.43
CA TYR A 143 -8.85 -11.69 -0.04
C TYR A 143 -9.99 -11.56 -1.05
N GLU A 144 -10.97 -10.67 -0.84
CA GLU A 144 -12.05 -10.44 -1.80
C GLU A 144 -11.52 -9.90 -3.13
N ALA A 145 -10.59 -8.94 -3.10
CA ALA A 145 -9.95 -8.40 -4.29
C ALA A 145 -9.10 -9.45 -5.02
N TYR A 146 -8.39 -10.29 -4.28
CA TYR A 146 -7.49 -11.33 -4.79
C TYR A 146 -8.26 -12.52 -5.37
N SER A 147 -9.28 -13.01 -4.68
CA SER A 147 -10.02 -14.23 -5.04
C SER A 147 -11.30 -13.97 -5.85
N GLY A 148 -11.86 -12.77 -5.75
CA GLY A 148 -13.21 -12.43 -6.23
C GLY A 148 -14.35 -12.92 -5.34
N VAL A 149 -14.05 -13.65 -4.25
CA VAL A 149 -15.07 -14.16 -3.32
C VAL A 149 -15.48 -13.04 -2.36
N ARG A 150 -16.71 -12.54 -2.50
CA ARG A 150 -17.23 -11.42 -1.69
C ARG A 150 -18.18 -11.87 -0.59
N GLY A 151 -18.01 -11.36 0.63
CA GLY A 151 -19.01 -11.41 1.70
C GLY A 151 -19.53 -12.82 2.05
N GLY A 152 -18.70 -13.85 1.95
CA GLY A 152 -19.11 -15.25 2.20
C GLY A 152 -19.84 -15.91 1.02
N GLY A 153 -19.79 -15.32 -0.17
CA GLY A 153 -20.21 -15.97 -1.42
C GLY A 153 -19.34 -17.18 -1.78
N SER A 154 -19.70 -17.89 -2.83
CA SER A 154 -18.91 -19.00 -3.36
C SER A 154 -18.66 -18.78 -4.85
N LEU A 155 -17.42 -18.98 -5.26
CA LEU A 155 -17.02 -19.14 -6.66
C LEU A 155 -16.53 -20.57 -6.86
N SER A 156 -16.45 -21.03 -8.10
CA SER A 156 -15.75 -22.28 -8.40
C SER A 156 -14.24 -22.12 -8.19
N ASP A 157 -13.55 -23.23 -7.90
CA ASP A 157 -12.09 -23.22 -7.74
C ASP A 157 -11.37 -22.66 -8.99
N ASP A 158 -11.91 -22.91 -10.18
CA ASP A 158 -11.37 -22.39 -11.44
C ASP A 158 -11.52 -20.87 -11.56
N GLU A 159 -12.65 -20.31 -11.12
CA GLU A 159 -12.85 -18.86 -11.07
C GLU A 159 -11.92 -18.20 -10.05
N ILE A 160 -11.82 -18.78 -8.85
CA ILE A 160 -10.91 -18.29 -7.79
C ILE A 160 -9.47 -18.29 -8.31
N ARG A 161 -9.02 -19.41 -8.89
CA ARG A 161 -7.68 -19.53 -9.47
C ARG A 161 -7.42 -18.50 -10.56
N LYS A 162 -8.40 -18.24 -11.43
CA LYS A 162 -8.28 -17.23 -12.49
C LYS A 162 -8.17 -15.81 -11.91
N ASN A 163 -8.99 -15.47 -10.91
CA ASN A 163 -8.97 -14.16 -10.27
C ASN A 163 -7.64 -13.92 -9.54
N LYS A 164 -7.18 -14.91 -8.75
CA LYS A 164 -5.88 -14.87 -8.06
C LYS A 164 -4.74 -14.66 -9.05
N GLN A 165 -4.77 -15.37 -10.19
CA GLN A 165 -3.79 -15.20 -11.25
C GLN A 165 -3.80 -13.79 -11.85
N LEU A 166 -4.98 -13.24 -12.16
CA LEU A 166 -5.11 -11.89 -12.73
C LEU A 166 -4.56 -10.81 -11.77
N PHE A 167 -4.91 -10.90 -10.50
CA PHE A 167 -4.39 -9.99 -9.47
C PHE A 167 -2.87 -10.07 -9.37
N ASN A 168 -2.33 -11.29 -9.33
CA ASN A 168 -0.89 -11.53 -9.26
C ASN A 168 -0.14 -11.12 -10.52
N ASP A 169 -0.75 -11.21 -11.70
CA ASP A 169 -0.12 -10.73 -12.93
C ASP A 169 -0.01 -9.21 -12.94
N THR A 170 -1.00 -8.50 -12.39
CA THR A 170 -0.92 -7.05 -12.20
C THR A 170 0.20 -6.68 -11.22
N LEU A 171 0.32 -7.38 -10.09
CA LEU A 171 1.45 -7.21 -9.16
C LEU A 171 2.79 -7.40 -9.86
N LYS A 172 2.97 -8.51 -10.61
CA LYS A 172 4.22 -8.81 -11.33
C LYS A 172 4.55 -7.77 -12.38
N GLU A 173 3.57 -7.33 -13.15
CA GLU A 173 3.76 -6.32 -14.19
C GLU A 173 4.36 -5.03 -13.61
N LYS A 174 3.98 -4.69 -12.38
CA LYS A 174 4.50 -3.52 -11.64
C LYS A 174 5.73 -3.83 -10.76
N GLY A 175 6.37 -4.98 -10.98
CA GLY A 175 7.59 -5.39 -10.26
C GLY A 175 7.37 -5.85 -8.82
N GLY A 176 6.12 -6.11 -8.44
CA GLY A 176 5.73 -6.60 -7.12
C GLY A 176 5.90 -8.12 -6.95
N VAL A 177 5.80 -8.55 -5.70
CA VAL A 177 5.78 -9.95 -5.29
C VAL A 177 4.33 -10.46 -5.34
N PRO A 178 4.04 -11.55 -6.07
CA PRO A 178 2.73 -12.18 -6.08
C PRO A 178 2.28 -12.57 -4.68
N LEU A 179 0.98 -12.39 -4.38
CA LEU A 179 0.38 -13.01 -3.21
C LEU A 179 0.39 -14.53 -3.37
N SER A 180 0.67 -15.22 -2.27
CA SER A 180 0.48 -16.66 -2.13
C SER A 180 -0.68 -16.98 -1.20
N ASP A 181 -1.17 -18.22 -1.27
CA ASP A 181 -2.15 -18.83 -0.36
C ASP A 181 -1.51 -19.20 1.00
N ALA A 182 -0.68 -18.30 1.53
CA ALA A 182 0.01 -18.45 2.80
C ALA A 182 -0.77 -17.77 3.93
N VAL A 183 -0.30 -17.99 5.15
CA VAL A 183 -0.80 -17.28 6.33
C VAL A 183 -0.11 -15.92 6.44
N TYR A 184 -0.89 -14.90 6.75
CA TYR A 184 -0.43 -13.53 6.98
C TYR A 184 -0.76 -13.10 8.40
N TRP A 185 0.16 -12.39 9.02
CA TRP A 185 -0.12 -11.72 10.28
C TRP A 185 -1.10 -10.57 10.05
N THR A 186 -2.09 -10.46 10.94
CA THR A 186 -2.82 -9.20 11.13
C THR A 186 -2.04 -8.33 12.12
N SER A 187 -2.42 -7.06 12.21
CA SER A 187 -1.95 -6.15 13.27
C SER A 187 -2.62 -6.38 14.62
N ALA A 188 -3.66 -7.21 14.71
CA ALA A 188 -4.44 -7.38 15.93
C ALA A 188 -3.79 -8.39 16.88
N GLU A 189 -3.61 -7.99 18.13
CA GLU A 189 -3.21 -8.92 19.19
C GLU A 189 -4.43 -9.65 19.76
N CYS A 190 -4.20 -10.86 20.25
CA CYS A 190 -5.18 -11.63 20.99
C CYS A 190 -4.87 -11.64 22.49
N SER A 191 -3.59 -11.72 22.85
CA SER A 191 -3.10 -11.64 24.23
C SER A 191 -1.63 -11.21 24.24
N ALA A 192 -1.01 -11.17 25.43
CA ALA A 192 0.43 -10.98 25.56
C ALA A 192 1.24 -11.96 24.70
N ARG A 193 0.78 -13.20 24.54
CA ARG A 193 1.52 -14.25 23.82
C ARG A 193 1.05 -14.46 22.38
N MET A 194 -0.19 -14.10 22.06
CA MET A 194 -0.81 -14.45 20.78
C MET A 194 -1.23 -13.24 19.97
N ALA A 195 -1.10 -13.34 18.66
CA ALA A 195 -1.63 -12.39 17.70
C ALA A 195 -2.52 -13.10 16.68
N TYR A 196 -3.44 -12.37 16.07
CA TYR A 196 -4.36 -12.91 15.08
C TYR A 196 -3.65 -13.06 13.72
N ALA A 197 -3.86 -14.20 13.07
CA ALA A 197 -3.36 -14.50 11.73
C ALA A 197 -4.51 -14.85 10.78
N PHE A 198 -4.32 -14.56 9.50
CA PHE A 198 -5.29 -14.71 8.43
C PHE A 198 -4.75 -15.68 7.38
N ASP A 199 -5.53 -16.70 7.04
CA ASP A 199 -5.23 -17.66 5.99
C ASP A 199 -5.72 -17.14 4.63
N MET A 200 -4.78 -16.74 3.76
CA MET A 200 -5.12 -16.25 2.41
C MET A 200 -5.61 -17.35 1.47
N ALA A 201 -5.42 -18.63 1.82
CA ALA A 201 -5.99 -19.73 1.05
C ALA A 201 -7.51 -19.75 1.17
N SER A 202 -8.03 -19.67 2.39
CA SER A 202 -9.46 -19.79 2.72
C SER A 202 -10.19 -18.46 2.90
N GLY A 203 -9.47 -17.36 3.14
CA GLY A 203 -10.06 -16.07 3.50
C GLY A 203 -10.56 -16.01 4.95
N ALA A 204 -10.05 -16.88 5.82
CA ALA A 204 -10.50 -17.01 7.21
C ALA A 204 -9.37 -16.74 8.22
N MET A 205 -9.76 -16.48 9.46
CA MET A 205 -8.82 -16.37 10.57
C MET A 205 -8.30 -17.75 10.98
N ILE A 206 -7.02 -17.81 11.39
CA ILE A 206 -6.47 -18.99 12.04
C ILE A 206 -7.11 -19.12 13.44
N GLU A 207 -7.69 -20.29 13.73
CA GLU A 207 -8.40 -20.53 15.00
C GLU A 207 -7.56 -21.36 15.99
N MET A 208 -6.51 -22.04 15.53
CA MET A 208 -5.69 -22.92 16.36
C MET A 208 -4.73 -22.12 17.25
N PRO A 209 -4.87 -22.12 18.59
CA PRO A 209 -4.07 -21.25 19.46
C PRO A 209 -2.56 -21.47 19.35
N GLN A 210 -2.11 -22.72 19.13
CA GLN A 210 -0.68 -23.01 18.93
C GLN A 210 -0.07 -22.37 17.67
N GLU A 211 -0.90 -22.00 16.69
CA GLU A 211 -0.46 -21.31 15.47
C GLU A 211 -0.50 -19.78 15.62
N LEU A 212 -1.04 -19.27 16.72
CA LEU A 212 -1.18 -17.83 16.97
C LEU A 212 -0.06 -17.26 17.86
N ASP A 213 0.94 -18.06 18.23
CA ASP A 213 2.07 -17.60 19.03
C ASP A 213 2.84 -16.48 18.27
N LYS A 214 3.07 -15.34 18.93
CA LYS A 214 3.73 -14.17 18.33
C LYS A 214 5.12 -14.47 17.78
N GLY A 215 5.76 -15.55 18.22
CA GLY A 215 7.05 -16.03 17.72
C GLY A 215 6.99 -16.87 16.43
N MET A 216 5.80 -17.22 15.93
CA MET A 216 5.64 -17.90 14.65
C MET A 216 6.00 -16.95 13.49
N LYS A 217 6.50 -17.50 12.39
CA LYS A 217 6.83 -16.72 11.19
C LYS A 217 5.71 -16.83 10.17
N TYR A 218 5.09 -15.70 9.86
CA TYR A 218 4.11 -15.57 8.79
C TYR A 218 4.40 -14.31 7.98
N LYS A 219 3.68 -14.17 6.86
CA LYS A 219 3.87 -13.05 5.96
C LYS A 219 3.24 -11.77 6.50
N PHE A 220 3.83 -10.64 6.15
CA PHE A 220 3.25 -9.32 6.32
C PHE A 220 3.05 -8.69 4.93
N ARG A 221 1.90 -8.05 4.76
CA ARG A 221 1.57 -7.23 3.59
C ARG A 221 1.05 -5.90 4.11
N ALA A 222 1.64 -4.79 3.68
CA ALA A 222 1.26 -3.47 4.18
C ALA A 222 0.11 -2.90 3.35
N MET A 223 -0.67 -2.01 3.94
CA MET A 223 -1.73 -1.26 3.27
C MET A 223 -1.55 0.24 3.46
N ALA A 224 -2.12 1.02 2.55
CA ALA A 224 -2.18 2.47 2.65
C ALA A 224 -3.52 2.97 2.11
N ASP A 225 -4.11 3.93 2.82
CA ASP A 225 -5.33 4.60 2.36
C ASP A 225 -4.99 5.80 1.48
N PHE A 226 -5.87 6.10 0.53
CA PHE A 226 -5.76 7.26 -0.35
C PHE A 226 -7.09 7.97 -0.52
N LYS A 227 -7.02 9.23 -0.98
CA LYS A 227 -8.18 10.08 -1.33
C LYS A 227 -7.93 10.71 -2.69
N PHE A 228 -9.00 10.92 -3.45
CA PHE A 228 -8.96 11.66 -4.72
C PHE A 228 -8.90 13.18 -4.49
#